data_AF-A0A943JWB3-F1
#
_entry.id   AF-A0A943JWB3-F1
#
_cell.length_a   1.000
_cell.length_b   1.000
_cell.length_c   1.000
_cell.angle_alpha   90.00
_cell.angle_beta   90.00
_cell.angle_gamma   90.00
#
_symmetry.space_group_name_H-M   'P 1'
#
loop_
_entity.id
_entity.type
_entity.pdbx_description
1 polymer ?
#
loop_
_entity_poly.entity_id
_entity_poly.type
_entity_poly.pdbx_seq_one_letter_code
_entity_poly.pdbx_strand_id
1 'polypeptide(L)' 'MVKLTEEDKKFINENFDEAEDMIRYYDIEGVLITIAKAIASYGYDEEYDMNEFGEAAQEVYTRIYKNNVDKL' A
#
# COMPACT_ATOMS: atom_id res chain seq x y z
N MET A 1 -7.39 1.35 14.34
CA MET A 1 -6.96 2.38 13.38
C MET A 1 -5.64 1.92 12.78
N VAL A 2 -5.50 1.97 11.46
CA VAL A 2 -4.30 1.47 10.77
C VAL A 2 -3.09 2.29 11.21
N LYS A 3 -2.01 1.63 11.61
CA LYS A 3 -0.75 2.27 11.96
C LYS A 3 0.03 2.54 10.67
N LEU A 4 -0.15 3.75 10.14
CA LEU A 4 0.55 4.27 8.96
C LEU A 4 1.66 5.22 9.41
N THR A 5 2.85 5.07 8.84
CA THR A 5 3.92 6.06 8.94
C THR A 5 3.62 7.27 8.07
N GLU A 6 4.38 8.36 8.22
CA GLU A 6 4.25 9.51 7.32
C GLU A 6 4.64 9.17 5.88
N GLU A 7 5.59 8.25 5.68
CA GLU A 7 5.95 7.73 4.36
C GLU A 7 4.81 6.91 3.75
N ASP A 8 4.13 6.07 4.53
CA ASP A 8 2.94 5.33 4.07
C ASP A 8 1.86 6.29 3.58
N LYS A 9 1.55 7.31 4.38
CA LYS A 9 0.54 8.32 4.04
C LYS A 9 0.94 9.12 2.81
N LYS A 10 2.21 9.49 2.68
CA LYS A 10 2.70 10.22 1.51
C LYS A 10 2.50 9.39 0.24
N PHE A 11 2.95 8.14 0.26
CA PHE A 11 2.75 7.23 -0.88
C PHE A 11 1.27 7.07 -1.23
N ILE A 12 0.41 6.85 -0.23
CA ILE A 12 -1.03 6.70 -0.44
C ILE A 12 -1.63 7.97 -1.08
N ASN A 13 -1.30 9.17 -0.58
CA ASN A 13 -1.79 10.44 -1.14
C ASN A 13 -1.31 10.71 -2.57
N GLU A 14 -0.12 10.25 -2.94
CA GLU A 14 0.45 10.50 -4.26
C GLU A 14 -0.07 9.52 -5.33
N ASN A 15 -0.60 8.36 -4.94
CA ASN A 15 -0.85 7.24 -5.86
C ASN A 15 -2.29 6.70 -5.89
N PHE A 16 -3.18 7.14 -4.98
CA PHE A 16 -4.55 6.62 -4.91
C PHE A 16 -5.56 7.76 -4.86
N ASP A 17 -6.57 7.72 -5.73
CA ASP A 17 -7.63 8.74 -5.76
C ASP A 17 -8.45 8.71 -4.45
N GLU A 18 -8.67 7.53 -3.89
CA GLU A 18 -9.35 7.30 -2.61
C GLU A 18 -8.41 7.44 -1.38
N ALA A 19 -7.28 8.13 -1.50
CA ALA A 19 -6.27 8.25 -0.42
C ALA A 19 -6.84 8.71 0.93
N GLU A 20 -7.71 9.72 0.93
CA GLU A 20 -8.33 10.21 2.17
C GLU A 20 -9.15 9.12 2.87
N ASP A 21 -9.89 8.32 2.09
CA ASP A 21 -10.71 7.24 2.61
C ASP A 21 -9.85 6.08 3.13
N MET A 22 -8.79 5.74 2.40
CA MET A 22 -7.81 4.74 2.83
C MET A 22 -7.16 5.11 4.17
N ILE A 23 -6.82 6.39 4.35
CA ILE A 23 -6.13 6.85 5.57
C ILE A 23 -7.09 6.96 6.76
N ARG A 24 -8.34 7.38 6.53
CA ARG A 24 -9.29 7.72 7.62
C ARG A 24 -10.29 6.62 7.95
N TYR A 25 -10.77 5.87 6.95
CA TYR A 25 -11.96 5.04 7.09
C TYR A 25 -11.70 3.56 6.87
N TYR A 26 -10.70 3.19 6.07
CA TYR A 26 -10.42 1.78 5.80
C TYR A 26 -9.83 1.09 7.03
N ASP A 27 -10.13 -0.19 7.17
CA ASP A 27 -9.43 -1.07 8.09
C ASP A 27 -8.12 -1.58 7.46
N ILE A 28 -7.37 -2.36 8.23
CA ILE A 28 -6.05 -2.86 7.79
C ILE A 28 -6.19 -3.71 6.53
N GLU A 29 -7.20 -4.58 6.48
CA GLU A 29 -7.47 -5.45 5.34
C GLU A 29 -7.81 -4.63 4.09
N GLY A 30 -8.70 -3.63 4.21
CA GLY A 30 -9.05 -2.73 3.13
C GLY A 30 -7.83 -2.00 2.54
N VAL A 31 -6.99 -1.42 3.39
CA VAL A 31 -5.76 -0.74 2.93
C VAL A 31 -4.82 -1.70 2.21
N LEU A 32 -4.56 -2.87 2.79
CA LEU A 32 -3.65 -3.86 2.21
C LEU A 32 -4.18 -4.42 0.88
N ILE A 33 -5.48 -4.71 0.78
CA ILE A 33 -6.10 -5.21 -0.46
C ILE A 33 -6.01 -4.15 -1.56
N THR A 34 -6.27 -2.87 -1.25
CA THR A 34 -6.18 -1.80 -2.24
C THR A 34 -4.75 -1.65 -2.77
N ILE A 35 -3.73 -1.67 -1.89
CA ILE A 35 -2.33 -1.62 -2.32
C ILE A 35 -1.95 -2.87 -3.13
N ALA A 36 -2.36 -4.07 -2.70
CA ALA A 36 -2.09 -5.31 -3.42
C ALA A 36 -2.71 -5.32 -4.83
N LYS A 37 -3.92 -4.78 -5.00
CA LYS A 37 -4.55 -4.61 -6.32
C LYS A 37 -3.77 -3.65 -7.21
N ALA A 38 -3.26 -2.56 -6.65
CA ALA A 38 -2.43 -1.62 -7.40
C ALA A 38 -1.11 -2.25 -7.84
N ILE A 39 -0.44 -3.01 -6.98
CA ILE A 39 0.76 -3.80 -7.35
C ILE A 39 0.43 -4.76 -8.49
N ALA A 40 -0.66 -5.53 -8.38
CA ALA A 40 -1.04 -6.49 -9.41
C ALA A 40 -1.38 -5.85 -10.77
N SER A 41 -1.88 -4.60 -10.77
CA SER A 41 -2.32 -3.92 -11.99
C SER A 41 -1.22 -3.08 -12.63
N TYR A 42 -0.33 -2.49 -11.82
CA TYR A 42 0.60 -1.46 -12.26
C TYR A 42 2.04 -1.66 -11.78
N GLY A 43 2.29 -2.63 -10.90
CA GLY A 43 3.59 -2.87 -10.27
C GLY A 43 4.58 -3.69 -11.09
N TYR A 44 4.23 -4.07 -12.30
CA TYR A 44 5.08 -4.90 -13.17
C TYR A 44 5.24 -4.24 -14.54
N ASP A 45 6.40 -4.45 -15.17
CA ASP A 45 6.64 -4.05 -16.55
C ASP A 45 6.19 -5.11 -17.56
N GLU A 46 6.50 -4.91 -18.83
CA GLU A 46 6.13 -5.83 -19.92
C GLU A 46 6.82 -7.21 -19.82
N GLU A 47 7.94 -7.31 -19.09
CA GLU A 47 8.69 -8.54 -18.85
C GLU A 47 8.24 -9.26 -17.57
N TYR A 48 7.22 -8.73 -16.88
CA TYR A 48 6.73 -9.18 -15.57
C TYR A 48 7.75 -9.00 -14.44
N ASP A 49 8.76 -8.16 -14.63
CA ASP A 49 9.64 -7.73 -13.55
C ASP A 49 8.96 -6.59 -12.77
N MET A 50 9.20 -6.55 -11.46
CA MET A 50 8.63 -5.52 -10.61
C MET A 50 9.26 -4.16 -10.97
N ASN A 51 8.41 -3.17 -11.27
CA ASN A 51 8.88 -1.82 -11.62
C ASN A 51 9.02 -0.92 -10.38
N GLU A 52 9.52 0.30 -10.56
CA GLU A 52 9.76 1.25 -9.46
C GLU A 52 8.50 1.53 -8.61
N PHE A 53 7.33 1.63 -9.24
CA PHE A 53 6.07 1.78 -8.52
C PHE A 53 5.74 0.52 -7.70
N GLY A 54 5.91 -0.66 -8.30
CA GLY A 54 5.67 -1.95 -7.66
C GLY A 54 6.56 -2.16 -6.44
N GLU A 55 7.85 -1.83 -6.54
CA GLU A 55 8.79 -1.92 -5.43
C GLU A 55 8.37 -1.01 -4.27
N ALA A 56 8.11 0.27 -4.55
CA ALA A 56 7.66 1.22 -3.54
C ALA A 56 6.34 0.80 -2.88
N ALA A 57 5.37 0.33 -3.67
CA ALA A 57 4.10 -0.18 -3.19
C ALA A 57 4.28 -1.41 -2.29
N GLN A 58 5.16 -2.35 -2.68
CA GLN A 58 5.46 -3.56 -1.93
C GLN A 58 6.14 -3.24 -0.59
N GLU A 59 7.03 -2.25 -0.54
CA GLU A 59 7.64 -1.77 0.70
C GLU A 59 6.60 -1.17 1.65
N VAL A 60 5.71 -0.32 1.14
CA VAL A 60 4.61 0.28 1.91
C VAL A 60 3.68 -0.82 2.44
N TYR A 61 3.23 -1.74 1.58
CA TYR A 61 2.42 -2.89 1.98
C TYR A 61 3.07 -3.66 3.13
N THR A 62 4.36 -3.99 2.98
CA THR A 62 5.11 -4.80 3.95
C THR A 62 5.23 -4.09 5.29
N ARG A 63 5.48 -2.77 5.29
CA ARG A 63 5.59 -1.96 6.50
C ARG A 63 4.24 -1.85 7.21
N ILE A 64 3.15 -1.62 6.48
CA ILE A 64 1.79 -1.58 7.05
C ILE A 64 1.45 -2.94 7.65
N TYR A 65 1.68 -4.04 6.92
CA TYR A 65 1.42 -5.39 7.39
C TYR A 65 2.20 -5.71 8.69
N LYS A 66 3.51 -5.43 8.73
CA LYS A 66 4.34 -5.64 9.93
C LYS A 66 3.93 -4.81 11.15
N ASN A 67 3.46 -3.59 10.91
CA ASN A 67 3.04 -2.70 12.00
C ASN A 67 1.69 -3.09 12.61
N ASN A 68 0.85 -3.80 11.86
CA ASN A 68 -0.56 -4.01 12.18
C ASN A 68 -0.98 -5.48 12.36
N VAL A 69 -0.34 -6.42 11.66
CA VAL A 69 -0.76 -7.84 11.60
C VAL A 69 0.27 -8.79 12.23
N ASP A 70 1.55 -8.70 11.86
CA ASP A 70 2.62 -9.62 12.32
C ASP A 70 3.01 -9.50 13.83
N LYS A 71 2.21 -8.79 14.63
CA LYS A 71 2.43 -8.62 16.09
C LYS A 71 1.39 -9.32 16.97
N LEU A 72 0.69 -10.32 16.43
CA LEU A 72 -0.07 -11.32 17.19
C LEU A 72 0.79 -12.54 17.48
#